data_AF-A0A941JKG9-F1
#
_entry.id   AF-A0A941JKG9-F1
#
_cell.length_a   1.000
_cell.length_b   1.000
_cell.length_c   1.000
_cell.angle_alpha   90.00
_cell.angle_beta   90.00
_cell.angle_gamma   90.00
#
_symmetry.space_group_name_H-M   'P 1'
#
loop_
_entity.id
_entity.type
_entity.pdbx_description
1 polymer ?
#
loop_
_entity_poly.entity_id
_entity_poly.type
_entity_poly.pdbx_seq_one_letter_code
_entity_poly.pdbx_strand_id
1 'polypeptide(L)' 'MSTISHEAIQNRRNYLIDQLLSVGIYKKENAQLYELCLSDLEREYSLLKEREKTSE' A
#
# COMPACT_ATOMS: atom_id res chain seq x y z
N MET A 1 -13.18 17.37 17.11
CA MET A 1 -12.60 16.03 17.01
C MET A 1 -12.49 15.71 15.52
N SER A 2 -11.29 15.74 14.96
CA SER A 2 -11.08 15.46 13.53
C SER A 2 -11.38 13.99 13.27
N THR A 3 -12.59 13.70 12.80
CA THR A 3 -13.00 12.36 12.41
C THR A 3 -12.30 12.03 11.10
N ILE A 4 -11.08 11.48 11.21
CA ILE A 4 -10.47 10.77 10.09
C ILE A 4 -11.52 9.75 9.66
N SER A 5 -12.13 9.98 8.51
CA SER A 5 -13.25 9.18 8.06
C SER A 5 -12.70 7.78 7.79
N HIS A 6 -13.34 6.76 8.36
CA HIS A 6 -12.93 5.38 8.19
C HIS A 6 -12.81 5.01 6.70
N GLU A 7 -13.65 5.63 5.88
CA GLU A 7 -13.60 5.59 4.41
C GLU A 7 -12.29 6.11 3.82
N ALA A 8 -11.69 7.17 4.36
CA ALA A 8 -10.42 7.69 3.86
C ALA A 8 -9.28 6.69 4.12
N ILE A 9 -9.31 6.04 5.29
CA ILE A 9 -8.34 4.99 5.65
C ILE A 9 -8.52 3.77 4.73
N GLN A 10 -9.77 3.33 4.53
CA GLN A 10 -10.07 2.20 3.64
C GLN A 10 -9.74 2.50 2.17
N ASN A 11 -10.06 3.69 1.67
CA ASN A 11 -9.69 4.11 0.32
C ASN A 11 -8.17 4.11 0.14
N ARG A 12 -7.44 4.66 1.12
CA ARG A 12 -5.97 4.64 1.07
C ARG A 12 -5.41 3.23 1.10
N ARG A 13 -6.00 2.33 1.89
CA ARG A 13 -5.63 0.91 1.90
C ARG A 13 -5.83 0.27 0.53
N ASN A 14 -7.02 0.41 -0.04
CA ASN A 14 -7.34 -0.17 -1.35
C ASN A 14 -6.44 0.41 -2.46
N TYR A 15 -6.16 1.71 -2.41
CA TYR A 15 -5.24 2.36 -3.34
C TYR A 15 -3.81 1.77 -3.28
N LEU A 16 -3.29 1.53 -2.07
CA LEU A 16 -1.98 0.91 -1.90
C LEU A 16 -1.95 -0.52 -2.44
N ILE A 17 -3.01 -1.29 -2.16
CA ILE A 17 -3.14 -2.66 -2.67
C ILE A 17 -3.19 -2.65 -4.20
N ASP A 18 -3.96 -1.76 -4.81
CA ASP A 18 -4.06 -1.63 -6.27
C ASP A 18 -2.71 -1.26 -6.92
N GLN A 19 -1.99 -0.29 -6.35
CA GLN A 19 -0.63 0.05 -6.79
C GLN A 19 0.34 -1.14 -6.66
N LEU A 20 0.28 -1.87 -5.54
CA LEU A 20 1.11 -3.06 -5.32
C LEU A 20 0.77 -4.16 -6.32
N LEU A 21 -0.51 -4.38 -6.61
CA LEU A 21 -0.97 -5.33 -7.63
C LEU A 21 -0.50 -4.92 -9.03
N SER A 22 -0.54 -3.61 -9.35
CA SER A 22 -0.12 -3.06 -10.64
C SER A 22 1.36 -3.29 -10.92
N VAL A 23 2.23 -3.20 -9.89
CA VAL A 23 3.65 -3.54 -10.01
C VAL A 23 3.93 -5.06 -9.98
N GLY A 24 2.90 -5.89 -9.87
CA GLY A 24 3.02 -7.36 -9.84
C GLY A 24 3.29 -7.95 -8.46
N ILE A 25 3.09 -7.20 -7.38
CA ILE A 25 3.15 -7.71 -6.01
C ILE A 25 1.74 -8.14 -5.59
N TYR A 26 1.55 -9.43 -5.37
CA TYR A 26 0.23 -9.99 -4.98
C TYR A 26 0.18 -10.46 -3.53
N LYS A 27 1.34 -10.79 -2.96
CA LYS A 27 1.50 -11.35 -1.61
C LYS A 27 2.90 -11.03 -1.08
N LYS A 28 3.00 -10.85 0.23
CA LYS A 28 4.27 -10.62 0.94
C LYS A 28 4.43 -11.68 2.01
N GLU A 29 5.60 -12.32 2.07
CA GLU A 29 5.98 -13.25 3.15
C GLU A 29 4.93 -14.34 3.48
N ASN A 30 4.25 -14.86 2.45
CA ASN A 30 3.15 -15.86 2.53
C ASN A 30 1.76 -15.34 2.95
N ALA A 31 1.59 -14.04 3.20
CA ALA A 31 0.29 -13.42 3.43
C ALA A 31 -0.16 -12.64 2.19
N GLN A 32 -1.46 -12.63 1.89
CA GLN A 32 -2.02 -11.80 0.83
C GLN A 32 -1.94 -10.31 1.21
N LEU A 33 -1.89 -9.42 0.21
CA LEU A 33 -1.91 -7.96 0.45
C LEU A 33 -3.10 -7.51 1.32
N TYR A 34 -4.24 -8.18 1.19
CA TYR A 34 -5.45 -7.93 1.99
C TYR A 34 -5.34 -8.41 3.44
N GLU A 35 -4.40 -9.31 3.73
CA GLU A 35 -4.09 -9.76 5.09
C GLU A 35 -3.04 -8.87 5.76
N LEU A 36 -2.31 -8.07 4.97
CA LEU A 36 -1.34 -7.11 5.50
C LEU A 36 -2.04 -5.88 6.13
N CYS A 37 -1.38 -5.35 7.15
CA CYS A 37 -1.75 -4.10 7.80
C CYS A 37 -1.50 -2.91 6.86
N LEU A 38 -2.24 -1.80 7.08
CA LEU A 38 -2.06 -0.55 6.33
C LEU A 38 -0.60 -0.06 6.37
N SER A 39 0.05 -0.16 7.54
CA SER A 39 1.43 0.26 7.71
C SER A 39 2.42 -0.56 6.86
N ASP A 40 2.18 -1.86 6.70
CA ASP A 40 2.99 -2.71 5.81
C ASP A 40 2.80 -2.32 4.34
N LEU A 41 1.54 -2.10 3.94
CA LEU A 41 1.22 -1.63 2.59
C LEU A 41 1.85 -0.26 2.30
N GLU A 42 1.78 0.68 3.24
CA GLU A 42 2.40 2.01 3.12
C GLU A 42 3.93 1.92 3.04
N ARG A 43 4.55 0.99 3.79
CA ARG A 43 6.00 0.78 3.74
C ARG A 43 6.44 0.25 2.39
N GLU A 44 5.79 -0.80 1.89
CA GLU A 44 6.10 -1.35 0.55
C GLU A 44 5.90 -0.31 -0.54
N TYR A 45 4.79 0.43 -0.47
CA TYR A 45 4.50 1.49 -1.42
C TYR A 45 5.54 2.62 -1.38
N SER A 46 5.97 3.01 -0.19
CA SER A 46 7.03 4.03 -0.04
C SER A 46 8.34 3.55 -0.64
N LEU A 47 8.73 2.30 -0.38
CA LEU A 47 9.93 1.69 -0.97
C LEU A 47 9.84 1.63 -2.50
N LEU A 48 8.69 1.25 -3.05
CA LEU A 48 8.48 1.27 -4.51
C LEU A 48 8.63 2.67 -5.09
N LYS A 49 8.02 3.66 -4.45
CA LYS A 49 8.10 5.06 -4.87
C LYS A 49 9.53 5.61 -4.79
N GLU A 50 10.30 5.20 -3.80
CA GLU A 50 11.73 5.53 -3.69
C GLU A 50 12.55 4.89 -4.82
N ARG A 51 12.23 3.65 -5.20
CA ARG A 51 12.88 2.97 -6.33
C ARG A 51 12.52 3.60 -7.68
N GLU A 52 11.28 4.03 -7.87
CA GLU A 52 10.83 4.72 -9.09
C GLU A 52 11.54 6.07 -9.25
N LYS A 53 11.74 6.82 -8.15
CA LYS A 53 12.46 8.10 -8.14
C LYS A 53 13.95 8.02 -8.47
N THR A 54 14.57 6.85 -8.37
CA THR A 54 16.02 6.70 -8.65
C THR A 54 16.30 6.54 -10.16
N SER A 55 15.26 6.54 -11.00
CA SER A 55 15.38 6.41 -12.46
C SER A 55 15.30 7.74 -13.23
N GLU A 56 15.34 8.90 -12.54
CA GLU A 56 15.34 10.24 -13.15
C GLU A 56 16.67 10.98 -12.97
#